data_AF-A0A5Q4GBJ9-F1
#
_entry.id   AF-A0A5Q4GBJ9-F1
#
_cell.length_a   1.000
_cell.length_b   1.000
_cell.length_c   1.000
_cell.angle_alpha   90.00
_cell.angle_beta   90.00
_cell.angle_gamma   90.00
#
_symmetry.space_group_name_H-M   'P 1'
#
loop_
_entity.id
_entity.type
_entity.pdbx_description
1 polymer ?
#
loop_
_entity_poly.entity_id
_entity_poly.type
_entity_poly.pdbx_seq_one_letter_code
_entity_poly.pdbx_strand_id
1 'polypeptide(L)'
;MLFLTFALVVGAQAQGDGSRFAGTWAGQIETPPPLEVVVRLDLEDGAASGSIDIPAQGAFGLPLEGIAFEGDDVRFVIAGLPGAPTFEGTLAVGTIIGTFTQGDASFPFELERADDAEPGEPGLGALAPGPGPAPVAPDEMPGAAADVFEDPAGVFTVPIPTGWTVEERDEHLALVSPDGGIRLFLLTFGEDDLEAVIEQAWATVDPEFDVPVDTALEPPSDPGIERTVIVNYDGPTGEVYQALAQLHEGVVHVLLVDAELEAVQRRGTQINIIFSGYRILALEEPDLVGVDPLPVGDVLDEFEAFVTQTLEAFGIPGAAIAIVQDHEVVYASGFGVRGDGGEAMTADTHMMIGSTGKTITTMLMAAMVDEGLFDWDTPVVEVLPEFAVADPELSESMVMWNLVCACSGVPRRDLELMFNADEMSAEDIVESLATFEFFTDFGEVFQYSNQLVGTGGYAAAAADGAAWGELWQGYADSLER
;
A
#
# COMPACT_ATOMS: atom_id res chain seq x y z
N MET A 1 11.73 -4.49 12.46
CA MET A 1 11.06 -3.47 11.63
C MET A 1 10.22 -4.17 10.59
N LEU A 2 9.04 -4.63 10.99
CA LEU A 2 8.05 -5.16 10.07
C LEU A 2 7.31 -3.96 9.44
N PHE A 3 7.17 -3.90 8.11
CA PHE A 3 6.34 -2.88 7.48
C PHE A 3 4.86 -3.24 7.62
N LEU A 4 4.33 -3.08 8.84
CA LEU A 4 2.90 -3.13 9.16
C LEU A 4 2.17 -2.07 8.35
N THR A 5 1.69 -2.47 7.17
CA THR A 5 0.93 -1.61 6.26
C THR A 5 -0.46 -1.46 6.84
N PHE A 6 -0.74 -0.29 7.40
CA PHE A 6 -1.90 -0.01 8.23
C PHE A 6 -3.19 0.01 7.39
N ALA A 7 -3.85 -1.14 7.30
CA ALA A 7 -5.07 -1.33 6.52
C ALA A 7 -6.31 -1.20 7.42
N LEU A 8 -7.19 -0.27 7.08
CA LEU A 8 -8.50 -0.11 7.72
C LEU A 8 -9.49 -1.13 7.15
N VAL A 9 -10.23 -1.80 8.03
CA VAL A 9 -11.24 -2.83 7.73
C VAL A 9 -12.61 -2.31 8.18
N VAL A 10 -13.68 -2.72 7.48
CA VAL A 10 -15.07 -2.28 7.73
C VAL A 10 -16.00 -3.49 7.71
N GLY A 11 -16.94 -3.56 8.65
CA GLY A 11 -17.78 -4.72 8.94
C GLY A 11 -19.02 -4.93 8.03
N ALA A 12 -19.66 -6.09 8.16
CA ALA A 12 -20.80 -6.52 7.34
C ALA A 12 -21.89 -7.31 8.10
N GLN A 13 -23.09 -7.45 7.51
CA GLN A 13 -24.32 -7.91 8.20
C GLN A 13 -24.71 -9.40 7.97
N ALA A 14 -25.68 -9.88 8.76
CA ALA A 14 -25.98 -11.30 9.03
C ALA A 14 -26.74 -12.08 7.93
N GLN A 15 -26.64 -13.42 7.98
CA GLN A 15 -26.90 -14.33 6.86
C GLN A 15 -27.73 -15.60 7.23
N GLY A 16 -27.85 -16.55 6.29
CA GLY A 16 -28.57 -17.84 6.43
C GLY A 16 -27.70 -19.08 6.18
N ASP A 17 -28.27 -20.28 6.27
CA ASP A 17 -27.55 -21.58 6.14
C ASP A 17 -27.08 -21.84 4.70
N GLY A 18 -25.91 -21.27 4.37
CA GLY A 18 -25.20 -21.44 3.10
C GLY A 18 -24.22 -22.62 3.09
N SER A 19 -24.26 -23.55 4.04
CA SER A 19 -23.20 -24.55 4.30
C SER A 19 -22.75 -25.42 3.11
N ARG A 20 -23.56 -25.50 2.05
CA ARG A 20 -23.25 -26.20 0.78
C ARG A 20 -22.50 -25.37 -0.27
N PHE A 21 -22.45 -24.06 -0.11
CA PHE A 21 -21.69 -23.15 -0.98
C PHE A 21 -20.23 -23.01 -0.54
N ALA A 22 -19.86 -23.56 0.63
CA ALA A 22 -18.51 -23.50 1.17
C ALA A 22 -17.46 -24.12 0.22
N GLY A 23 -16.25 -23.54 0.21
CA GLY A 23 -15.08 -23.96 -0.57
C GLY A 23 -14.84 -23.17 -1.86
N THR A 24 -13.90 -23.66 -2.66
CA THR A 24 -13.43 -23.03 -3.91
C THR A 24 -14.30 -23.38 -5.11
N TRP A 25 -14.61 -22.36 -5.93
CA TRP A 25 -15.34 -22.44 -7.18
C TRP A 25 -14.57 -21.65 -8.25
N ALA A 26 -14.15 -22.28 -9.34
CA ALA A 26 -13.49 -21.61 -10.45
C ALA A 26 -14.35 -21.67 -11.71
N GLY A 27 -14.27 -20.64 -12.54
CA GLY A 27 -15.04 -20.58 -13.77
C GLY A 27 -14.89 -19.24 -14.47
N GLN A 28 -15.90 -18.86 -15.25
CA GLN A 28 -15.79 -17.70 -16.14
C GLN A 28 -17.06 -16.83 -16.13
N ILE A 29 -16.86 -15.53 -16.34
CA ILE A 29 -17.89 -14.56 -16.70
C ILE A 29 -17.81 -14.34 -18.21
N GLU A 30 -18.94 -14.50 -18.91
CA GLU A 30 -19.07 -14.38 -20.38
C GLU A 30 -19.08 -12.91 -20.84
N THR A 31 -18.02 -12.20 -20.49
CA THR A 31 -17.64 -10.89 -21.01
C THR A 31 -16.95 -11.03 -22.39
N PRO A 32 -16.74 -9.94 -23.14
CA PRO A 32 -15.92 -9.94 -24.35
C PRO A 32 -14.61 -9.16 -24.13
N PRO A 33 -13.45 -9.80 -23.87
CA PRO A 33 -13.21 -11.26 -23.79
C PRO A 33 -13.73 -11.89 -22.48
N PRO A 34 -13.91 -13.23 -22.42
CA PRO A 34 -14.34 -13.92 -21.21
C PRO A 34 -13.31 -13.77 -20.08
N LEU A 35 -13.81 -13.67 -18.85
CA LEU A 35 -13.02 -13.34 -17.66
C LEU A 35 -13.03 -14.51 -16.68
N GLU A 36 -11.87 -15.11 -16.43
CA GLU A 36 -11.72 -16.20 -15.47
C GLU A 36 -11.74 -15.67 -14.03
N VAL A 37 -12.45 -16.37 -13.13
CA VAL A 37 -12.58 -16.00 -11.72
C VAL A 37 -12.51 -17.24 -10.81
N VAL A 38 -11.99 -17.05 -9.59
CA VAL A 38 -11.97 -18.07 -8.53
C VAL A 38 -12.61 -17.51 -7.27
N VAL A 39 -13.78 -18.00 -6.91
CA VAL A 39 -14.54 -17.60 -5.72
C VAL A 39 -14.28 -18.60 -4.59
N ARG A 40 -13.89 -18.12 -3.42
CA ARG A 40 -13.82 -18.89 -2.17
C ARG A 40 -14.90 -18.37 -1.23
N LEU A 41 -15.72 -19.28 -0.70
CA LEU A 41 -16.74 -18.97 0.30
C LEU A 41 -16.46 -19.82 1.54
N ASP A 42 -16.37 -19.20 2.70
CA ASP A 42 -16.11 -19.87 3.97
C ASP A 42 -17.26 -19.58 4.94
N LEU A 43 -17.72 -20.60 5.68
CA LEU A 43 -18.90 -20.51 6.55
C LEU A 43 -18.58 -21.03 7.96
N GLU A 44 -18.49 -20.11 8.91
CA GLU A 44 -18.21 -20.40 10.32
C GLU A 44 -19.29 -19.79 11.23
N ASP A 45 -19.83 -20.62 12.14
CA ASP A 45 -20.86 -20.29 13.16
C ASP A 45 -22.09 -19.47 12.72
N GLY A 46 -22.35 -19.37 11.42
CA GLY A 46 -23.53 -18.70 10.83
C GLY A 46 -23.23 -17.36 10.15
N ALA A 47 -21.97 -16.92 10.14
CA ALA A 47 -21.46 -15.94 9.19
C ALA A 47 -20.88 -16.68 7.96
N ALA A 48 -20.91 -16.04 6.80
CA ALA A 48 -20.01 -16.40 5.70
C ALA A 48 -19.10 -15.22 5.36
N SER A 49 -17.83 -15.52 5.21
CA SER A 49 -16.85 -14.67 4.53
C SER A 49 -16.60 -15.22 3.13
N GLY A 50 -15.88 -14.46 2.32
CA GLY A 50 -15.46 -14.93 1.02
C GLY A 50 -14.49 -13.99 0.34
N SER A 51 -13.80 -14.53 -0.66
CA SER A 51 -12.93 -13.78 -1.54
C SER A 51 -13.17 -14.18 -3.00
N ILE A 52 -12.82 -13.29 -3.92
CA ILE A 52 -12.74 -13.59 -5.34
C ILE A 52 -11.38 -13.20 -5.89
N ASP A 53 -10.78 -14.11 -6.65
CA ASP A 53 -9.66 -13.82 -7.53
C ASP A 53 -10.19 -13.61 -8.95
N ILE A 54 -9.55 -12.71 -9.68
CA ILE A 54 -9.74 -12.46 -11.09
C ILE A 54 -8.34 -12.48 -11.72
N PRO A 55 -7.76 -13.67 -12.02
CA PRO A 55 -6.33 -13.79 -12.32
C PRO A 55 -5.88 -12.97 -13.54
N ALA A 56 -6.75 -12.84 -14.55
CA ALA A 56 -6.51 -12.03 -15.74
C ALA A 56 -6.46 -10.51 -15.47
N GLN A 57 -6.84 -10.05 -14.28
CA GLN A 57 -6.75 -8.66 -13.81
C GLN A 57 -5.72 -8.48 -12.68
N GLY A 58 -4.98 -9.53 -12.33
CA GLY A 58 -4.00 -9.50 -11.24
C GLY A 58 -4.60 -9.27 -9.85
N ALA A 59 -5.92 -9.35 -9.71
CA ALA A 59 -6.63 -9.12 -8.46
C ALA A 59 -6.89 -10.46 -7.76
N PHE A 60 -6.41 -10.60 -6.52
CA PHE A 60 -6.50 -11.83 -5.73
C PHE A 60 -6.99 -11.49 -4.32
N GLY A 61 -7.78 -12.37 -3.73
CA GLY A 61 -8.29 -12.18 -2.37
C GLY A 61 -9.29 -11.02 -2.21
N LEU A 62 -9.92 -10.52 -3.29
CA LEU A 62 -10.83 -9.38 -3.19
C LEU A 62 -12.01 -9.74 -2.27
N PRO A 63 -12.27 -8.98 -1.19
CA PRO A 63 -13.28 -9.35 -0.19
C PRO A 63 -14.69 -9.31 -0.78
N LEU A 64 -15.51 -10.29 -0.40
CA LEU A 64 -16.91 -10.37 -0.77
C LEU A 64 -17.82 -9.84 0.35
N GLU A 65 -18.62 -8.82 0.04
CA GLU A 65 -19.64 -8.26 0.93
C GLU A 65 -21.04 -8.73 0.51
N GLY A 66 -22.02 -8.53 1.41
CA GLY A 66 -23.43 -8.82 1.11
C GLY A 66 -23.71 -10.28 0.74
N ILE A 67 -22.85 -11.21 1.19
CA ILE A 67 -22.99 -12.65 0.95
C ILE A 67 -24.31 -13.11 1.56
N ALA A 68 -25.18 -13.73 0.76
CA ALA A 68 -26.51 -14.15 1.17
C ALA A 68 -26.94 -15.43 0.46
N PHE A 69 -27.69 -16.27 1.17
CA PHE A 69 -28.16 -17.56 0.68
C PHE A 69 -29.66 -17.70 0.93
N GLU A 70 -30.46 -17.92 -0.12
CA GLU A 70 -31.88 -18.28 0.00
C GLU A 70 -32.16 -19.57 -0.77
N GLY A 71 -32.26 -20.69 -0.04
CA GLY A 71 -32.45 -21.98 -0.68
C GLY A 71 -31.27 -22.35 -1.57
N ASP A 72 -31.54 -22.64 -2.85
CA ASP A 72 -30.55 -23.03 -3.85
C ASP A 72 -29.80 -21.83 -4.46
N ASP A 73 -30.19 -20.59 -4.10
CA ASP A 73 -29.66 -19.35 -4.65
C ASP A 73 -28.62 -18.71 -3.71
N VAL A 74 -27.59 -18.10 -4.31
CA VAL A 74 -26.53 -17.32 -3.66
C VAL A 74 -26.39 -15.94 -4.31
N ARG A 75 -26.16 -14.94 -3.47
CA ARG A 75 -25.74 -13.59 -3.86
C ARG A 75 -24.45 -13.22 -3.13
N PHE A 76 -23.56 -12.50 -3.80
CA PHE A 76 -22.45 -11.75 -3.18
C PHE A 76 -22.07 -10.55 -4.04
N VAL A 77 -21.36 -9.58 -3.45
CA VAL A 77 -20.86 -8.38 -4.12
C VAL A 77 -19.35 -8.27 -3.86
N ILE A 78 -18.56 -7.83 -4.84
CA ILE A 78 -17.15 -7.52 -4.60
C ILE A 78 -17.08 -6.17 -3.88
N ALA A 79 -16.56 -6.17 -2.65
CA ALA A 79 -16.59 -5.00 -1.78
C ALA A 79 -15.72 -3.86 -2.30
N GLY A 80 -16.13 -2.62 -2.03
CA GLY A 80 -15.38 -1.41 -2.37
C GLY A 80 -15.29 -1.05 -3.87
N LEU A 81 -15.83 -1.88 -4.78
CA LEU A 81 -15.74 -1.63 -6.23
C LEU A 81 -16.93 -0.79 -6.77
N PRO A 82 -16.67 0.19 -7.65
CA PRO A 82 -17.72 1.02 -8.23
C PRO A 82 -18.66 0.22 -9.15
N GLY A 83 -19.94 0.59 -9.13
CA GLY A 83 -21.00 -0.13 -9.85
C GLY A 83 -21.53 -1.37 -9.12
N ALA A 84 -21.08 -1.61 -7.88
CA ALA A 84 -21.46 -2.73 -7.00
C ALA A 84 -21.43 -4.11 -7.70
N PRO A 85 -20.24 -4.61 -8.11
CA PRO A 85 -20.09 -5.83 -8.90
C PRO A 85 -20.71 -7.03 -8.21
N THR A 86 -21.90 -7.38 -8.66
CA THR A 86 -22.83 -8.31 -8.01
C THR A 86 -22.85 -9.62 -8.77
N PHE A 87 -22.74 -10.74 -8.05
CA PHE A 87 -23.06 -12.07 -8.55
C PHE A 87 -24.37 -12.52 -7.93
N GLU A 88 -25.34 -12.94 -8.76
CA GLU A 88 -26.55 -13.64 -8.34
C GLU A 88 -26.66 -14.94 -9.13
N GLY A 89 -26.65 -16.10 -8.46
CA GLY A 89 -26.63 -17.40 -9.13
C GLY A 89 -27.26 -18.54 -8.33
N THR A 90 -27.60 -19.62 -9.02
CA THR A 90 -28.24 -20.81 -8.45
C THR A 90 -27.28 -21.99 -8.51
N LEU A 91 -27.15 -22.74 -7.40
CA LEU A 91 -26.35 -23.95 -7.32
C LEU A 91 -27.10 -25.16 -7.92
N ALA A 92 -26.70 -25.59 -9.11
CA ALA A 92 -27.25 -26.73 -9.81
C ALA A 92 -26.19 -27.82 -10.02
N VAL A 93 -26.38 -28.99 -9.38
CA VAL A 93 -25.60 -30.23 -9.62
C VAL A 93 -24.08 -30.11 -9.40
N GLY A 94 -23.62 -29.14 -8.61
CA GLY A 94 -22.19 -28.92 -8.33
C GLY A 94 -21.56 -27.77 -9.13
N THR A 95 -22.37 -26.99 -9.83
CA THR A 95 -22.00 -25.78 -10.55
C THR A 95 -22.89 -24.62 -10.08
N ILE A 96 -22.34 -23.43 -9.88
CA ILE A 96 -23.11 -22.20 -9.65
C ILE A 96 -23.24 -21.47 -10.98
N ILE A 97 -24.46 -21.30 -11.47
CA ILE A 97 -24.75 -20.61 -12.74
C ILE A 97 -25.57 -19.37 -12.42
N GLY A 98 -25.18 -18.20 -12.94
CA GLY A 98 -25.78 -16.94 -12.54
C GLY A 98 -25.57 -15.78 -13.51
N THR A 99 -25.87 -14.58 -13.02
CA THR A 99 -25.63 -13.30 -13.70
C THR A 99 -24.71 -12.44 -12.83
N PHE A 100 -23.63 -11.99 -13.45
CA PHE A 100 -22.76 -10.93 -12.93
C PHE A 100 -23.30 -9.59 -13.44
N THR A 101 -23.37 -8.57 -12.58
CA THR A 101 -23.83 -7.22 -12.95
C THR A 101 -22.94 -6.16 -12.33
N GLN A 102 -22.52 -5.19 -13.15
CA GLN A 102 -21.76 -4.01 -12.72
C GLN A 102 -22.30 -2.77 -13.45
N GLY A 103 -22.84 -1.81 -12.69
CA GLY A 103 -23.53 -0.66 -13.26
C GLY A 103 -24.73 -1.08 -14.14
N ASP A 104 -24.81 -0.57 -15.37
CA ASP A 104 -25.84 -0.92 -16.36
C ASP A 104 -25.54 -2.21 -17.16
N ALA A 105 -24.40 -2.88 -16.93
CA ALA A 105 -23.96 -4.04 -17.69
C ALA A 105 -24.18 -5.35 -16.92
N SER A 106 -24.71 -6.38 -17.59
CA SER A 106 -24.92 -7.73 -17.03
C SER A 106 -24.42 -8.81 -17.98
N PHE A 107 -23.72 -9.81 -17.44
CA PHE A 107 -23.11 -10.93 -18.16
C PHE A 107 -23.43 -12.25 -17.44
N PRO A 108 -23.66 -13.38 -18.13
CA PRO A 108 -23.81 -14.66 -17.45
C PRO A 108 -22.45 -15.15 -16.92
N PHE A 109 -22.48 -15.95 -15.85
CA PHE A 109 -21.31 -16.64 -15.33
C PHE A 109 -21.63 -18.10 -14.99
N GLU A 110 -20.61 -18.95 -15.01
CA GLU A 110 -20.68 -20.36 -14.63
C GLU A 110 -19.41 -20.74 -13.84
N LEU A 111 -19.56 -21.20 -12.59
CA LEU A 111 -18.48 -21.64 -11.71
C LEU A 111 -18.63 -23.12 -11.36
N GLU A 112 -17.64 -23.94 -11.71
CA GLU A 112 -17.53 -25.33 -11.25
C GLU A 112 -16.67 -25.41 -9.98
N ARG A 113 -16.79 -26.51 -9.23
CA ARG A 113 -15.97 -26.73 -8.03
C ARG A 113 -14.56 -27.20 -8.43
N ALA A 114 -13.52 -26.52 -7.93
CA ALA A 114 -12.16 -26.63 -8.47
C ALA A 114 -11.11 -27.15 -7.47
N ASP A 115 -10.06 -27.77 -8.02
CA ASP A 115 -8.79 -28.15 -7.38
C ASP A 115 -7.65 -27.50 -8.24
N ASP A 116 -6.52 -27.10 -7.64
CA ASP A 116 -5.65 -25.99 -8.12
C ASP A 116 -4.63 -26.31 -9.29
N ALA A 117 -4.28 -25.31 -10.13
CA ALA A 117 -3.25 -25.40 -11.22
C ALA A 117 -2.76 -24.06 -11.86
N GLU A 118 -1.51 -24.00 -12.39
CA GLU A 118 -0.86 -22.86 -13.13
C GLU A 118 -0.50 -23.18 -14.61
N PRO A 119 -0.08 -22.22 -15.50
CA PRO A 119 1.38 -21.97 -15.81
C PRO A 119 1.84 -20.64 -16.57
N GLY A 120 3.16 -20.30 -16.60
CA GLY A 120 3.83 -19.64 -17.78
C GLY A 120 4.96 -18.55 -17.61
N GLU A 121 6.02 -18.56 -18.45
CA GLU A 121 7.16 -17.58 -18.58
C GLU A 121 7.68 -17.47 -20.06
N PRO A 122 8.73 -16.70 -20.50
CA PRO A 122 9.78 -15.87 -19.82
C PRO A 122 9.89 -14.39 -20.37
N GLY A 123 10.89 -13.50 -20.14
CA GLY A 123 12.16 -13.48 -19.35
C GLY A 123 13.44 -13.19 -20.19
N LEU A 124 14.22 -12.09 -19.94
CA LEU A 124 15.51 -11.76 -20.63
C LEU A 124 16.31 -10.54 -20.07
N GLY A 125 17.58 -10.72 -19.68
CA GLY A 125 18.71 -9.76 -19.87
C GLY A 125 18.99 -8.65 -18.83
N ALA A 126 20.27 -8.47 -18.43
CA ALA A 126 20.70 -7.52 -17.38
C ALA A 126 21.92 -6.63 -17.74
N LEU A 127 21.99 -5.44 -17.12
CA LEU A 127 23.14 -4.51 -17.03
C LEU A 127 23.14 -3.83 -15.64
N ALA A 128 24.28 -3.27 -15.20
CA ALA A 128 24.45 -2.71 -13.84
C ALA A 128 25.08 -1.28 -13.85
N PRO A 129 24.58 -0.33 -13.03
CA PRO A 129 25.05 1.05 -12.98
C PRO A 129 26.17 1.30 -11.94
N GLY A 130 26.83 2.46 -12.05
CA GLY A 130 27.81 2.97 -11.09
C GLY A 130 27.21 3.90 -10.02
N PRO A 131 28.05 4.47 -9.12
CA PRO A 131 27.58 5.28 -7.99
C PRO A 131 27.16 6.70 -8.41
N GLY A 132 25.91 7.05 -8.14
CA GLY A 132 25.35 8.40 -8.31
C GLY A 132 25.72 9.38 -7.18
N PRO A 133 25.32 10.66 -7.30
CA PRO A 133 25.57 11.70 -6.30
C PRO A 133 24.78 11.49 -4.99
N ALA A 134 25.20 12.19 -3.93
CA ALA A 134 24.58 12.08 -2.59
C ALA A 134 23.15 12.68 -2.55
N PRO A 135 22.25 12.12 -1.73
CA PRO A 135 20.86 12.58 -1.64
C PRO A 135 20.74 13.96 -0.95
N VAL A 136 19.63 14.63 -1.23
CA VAL A 136 19.18 15.87 -0.57
C VAL A 136 18.86 15.61 0.91
N ALA A 137 19.00 16.63 1.76
CA ALA A 137 18.76 16.49 3.20
C ALA A 137 17.26 16.25 3.51
N PRO A 138 16.91 15.38 4.48
CA PRO A 138 15.52 15.13 4.86
C PRO A 138 14.76 16.38 5.30
N ASP A 139 15.47 17.31 5.95
CA ASP A 139 14.96 18.55 6.56
C ASP A 139 14.32 19.53 5.55
N GLU A 140 14.54 19.33 4.24
CA GLU A 140 14.01 20.16 3.16
C GLU A 140 12.85 19.48 2.40
N MET A 141 12.39 18.30 2.83
CA MET A 141 11.25 17.58 2.24
C MET A 141 9.89 18.20 2.62
N PRO A 142 9.05 18.61 1.64
CA PRO A 142 7.70 19.09 1.94
C PRO A 142 6.84 18.01 2.60
N GLY A 143 6.10 18.38 3.65
CA GLY A 143 5.28 17.45 4.44
C GLY A 143 6.03 16.62 5.49
N ALA A 144 7.34 16.83 5.68
CA ALA A 144 8.11 16.20 6.75
C ALA A 144 7.58 16.54 8.17
N ALA A 145 8.09 15.83 9.17
CA ALA A 145 7.94 16.18 10.58
C ALA A 145 8.57 17.57 10.82
N ALA A 146 7.76 18.52 11.32
CA ALA A 146 8.22 19.87 11.62
C ALA A 146 8.94 19.96 12.97
N ASP A 147 8.64 19.02 13.88
CA ASP A 147 9.24 18.89 15.21
C ASP A 147 9.03 17.44 15.71
N VAL A 148 9.62 17.09 16.85
CA VAL A 148 9.40 15.80 17.54
C VAL A 148 8.97 16.08 18.98
N PHE A 149 7.82 15.53 19.38
CA PHE A 149 7.40 15.54 20.77
C PHE A 149 8.19 14.49 21.55
N GLU A 150 8.90 14.93 22.60
CA GLU A 150 9.47 14.07 23.64
C GLU A 150 8.50 14.01 24.83
N ASP A 151 8.09 12.82 25.26
CA ASP A 151 7.25 12.68 26.45
C ASP A 151 7.97 13.20 27.71
N PRO A 152 7.34 14.09 28.52
CA PRO A 152 7.92 14.62 29.74
C PRO A 152 8.31 13.58 30.82
N ALA A 153 7.78 12.36 30.77
CA ALA A 153 8.21 11.25 31.63
C ALA A 153 9.36 10.40 31.04
N GLY A 154 9.72 10.61 29.78
CA GLY A 154 10.79 9.90 29.06
C GLY A 154 10.38 8.53 28.51
N VAL A 155 9.08 8.29 28.28
CA VAL A 155 8.50 7.00 27.90
C VAL A 155 8.46 6.80 26.38
N PHE A 156 8.21 7.86 25.59
CA PHE A 156 8.14 7.79 24.13
C PHE A 156 8.55 9.09 23.42
N THR A 157 8.76 9.00 22.11
CA THR A 157 8.78 10.15 21.19
C THR A 157 7.82 9.95 20.02
N VAL A 158 7.26 11.04 19.48
CA VAL A 158 6.42 11.00 18.28
C VAL A 158 6.68 12.24 17.40
N PRO A 159 6.87 12.10 16.07
CA PRO A 159 7.02 13.26 15.19
C PRO A 159 5.70 14.02 15.05
N ILE A 160 5.80 15.33 14.91
CA ILE A 160 4.68 16.23 14.68
C ILE A 160 4.72 16.64 13.20
N PRO A 161 3.82 16.15 12.33
CA PRO A 161 3.81 16.54 10.92
C PRO A 161 3.52 18.03 10.75
N THR A 162 4.05 18.62 9.68
CA THR A 162 3.85 20.04 9.38
C THR A 162 2.36 20.44 9.42
N GLY A 163 2.05 21.45 10.23
CA GLY A 163 0.70 22.02 10.42
C GLY A 163 -0.16 21.38 11.51
N TRP A 164 0.22 20.21 12.06
CA TRP A 164 -0.55 19.55 13.12
C TRP A 164 -0.43 20.28 14.47
N THR A 165 -1.48 20.19 15.28
CA THR A 165 -1.55 20.78 16.62
C THR A 165 -1.31 19.70 17.68
N VAL A 166 -0.51 20.02 18.69
CA VAL A 166 -0.31 19.17 19.88
C VAL A 166 -1.14 19.72 21.03
N GLU A 167 -1.93 18.86 21.67
CA GLU A 167 -2.62 19.16 22.93
C GLU A 167 -2.17 18.19 24.03
N GLU A 168 -1.28 18.66 24.92
CA GLU A 168 -0.91 17.95 26.14
C GLU A 168 -2.03 18.02 27.18
N ARG A 169 -2.46 16.86 27.71
CA ARG A 169 -3.42 16.72 28.82
C ARG A 169 -2.78 15.94 29.97
N ASP A 170 -3.36 16.01 31.16
CA ASP A 170 -2.80 15.37 32.38
C ASP A 170 -2.69 13.83 32.28
N GLU A 171 -3.42 13.18 31.36
CA GLU A 171 -3.51 11.72 31.20
C GLU A 171 -3.28 11.23 29.75
N HIS A 172 -3.09 12.13 28.77
CA HIS A 172 -2.85 11.78 27.37
C HIS A 172 -2.23 12.92 26.56
N LEU A 173 -1.59 12.57 25.43
CA LEU A 173 -1.25 13.51 24.36
C LEU A 173 -2.28 13.38 23.23
N ALA A 174 -2.75 14.49 22.66
CA ALA A 174 -3.52 14.47 21.41
C ALA A 174 -2.77 15.18 20.28
N LEU A 175 -2.68 14.54 19.11
CA LEU A 175 -2.22 15.14 17.86
C LEU A 175 -3.44 15.37 16.96
N VAL A 176 -3.67 16.62 16.56
CA VAL A 176 -4.86 17.05 15.81
C VAL A 176 -4.46 17.59 14.44
N SER A 177 -5.15 17.17 13.38
CA SER A 177 -4.88 17.62 12.02
C SER A 177 -5.22 19.10 11.79
N PRO A 178 -4.66 19.76 10.75
CA PRO A 178 -4.90 21.19 10.49
C PRO A 178 -6.37 21.56 10.24
N ASP A 179 -7.13 20.60 9.73
CA ASP A 179 -8.56 20.67 9.44
C ASP A 179 -9.44 20.25 10.65
N GLY A 180 -8.84 19.62 11.67
CA GLY A 180 -9.52 19.13 12.87
C GLY A 180 -10.30 17.82 12.70
N GLY A 181 -10.26 17.23 11.50
CA GLY A 181 -10.95 15.98 11.13
C GLY A 181 -10.20 14.70 11.52
N ILE A 182 -9.02 14.78 12.11
CA ILE A 182 -8.32 13.64 12.74
C ILE A 182 -7.83 14.05 14.13
N ARG A 183 -8.02 13.15 15.09
CA ARG A 183 -7.36 13.15 16.41
C ARG A 183 -6.68 11.81 16.61
N LEU A 184 -5.40 11.86 16.94
CA LEU A 184 -4.63 10.69 17.35
C LEU A 184 -4.25 10.88 18.82
N PHE A 185 -4.71 9.99 19.70
CA PHE A 185 -4.46 10.08 21.14
C PHE A 185 -3.41 9.07 21.58
N LEU A 186 -2.37 9.51 22.27
CA LEU A 186 -1.30 8.67 22.80
C LEU A 186 -1.41 8.60 24.32
N LEU A 187 -1.45 7.37 24.85
CA LEU A 187 -1.61 7.06 26.27
C LEU A 187 -0.66 5.93 26.68
N THR A 188 -0.34 5.83 27.98
CA THR A 188 0.51 4.75 28.52
C THR A 188 -0.01 4.27 29.86
N PHE A 189 -0.12 2.95 30.04
CA PHE A 189 -0.71 2.31 31.21
C PHE A 189 0.26 1.28 31.83
N GLY A 190 0.30 1.21 33.17
CA GLY A 190 1.15 0.26 33.91
C GLY A 190 0.44 -1.06 34.23
N GLU A 191 -0.30 -1.60 33.27
CA GLU A 191 -1.15 -2.79 33.38
C GLU A 191 -0.93 -3.69 32.15
N ASP A 192 -1.08 -5.01 32.27
CA ASP A 192 -0.71 -6.01 31.24
C ASP A 192 -1.91 -6.62 30.48
N ASP A 193 -3.13 -6.16 30.76
CA ASP A 193 -4.38 -6.54 30.07
C ASP A 193 -4.70 -5.51 28.97
N LEU A 194 -4.22 -5.75 27.74
CA LEU A 194 -4.31 -4.80 26.62
C LEU A 194 -5.76 -4.47 26.27
N GLU A 195 -6.65 -5.46 26.33
CA GLU A 195 -8.07 -5.32 26.03
C GLU A 195 -8.76 -4.39 27.05
N ALA A 196 -8.55 -4.61 28.35
CA ALA A 196 -9.08 -3.71 29.39
C ALA A 196 -8.45 -2.31 29.33
N VAL A 197 -7.16 -2.22 28.97
CA VAL A 197 -6.44 -0.95 28.78
C VAL A 197 -6.99 -0.16 27.59
N ILE A 198 -7.40 -0.82 26.49
CA ILE A 198 -8.04 -0.15 25.34
C ILE A 198 -9.42 0.42 25.74
N GLU A 199 -10.24 -0.33 26.49
CA GLU A 199 -11.51 0.19 27.03
C GLU A 199 -11.28 1.42 27.94
N GLN A 200 -10.25 1.36 28.80
CA GLN A 200 -9.88 2.47 29.67
C GLN A 200 -9.37 3.69 28.89
N ALA A 201 -8.56 3.47 27.85
CA ALA A 201 -8.00 4.53 27.03
C ALA A 201 -9.09 5.33 26.31
N TRP A 202 -10.08 4.65 25.72
CA TRP A 202 -11.25 5.32 25.15
C TRP A 202 -12.01 6.14 26.20
N ALA A 203 -12.30 5.56 27.37
CA ALA A 203 -12.98 6.25 28.45
C ALA A 203 -12.21 7.46 29.03
N THR A 204 -10.89 7.56 28.83
CA THR A 204 -10.06 8.72 29.18
C THR A 204 -10.14 9.85 28.14
N VAL A 205 -10.34 9.55 26.86
CA VAL A 205 -10.41 10.58 25.78
C VAL A 205 -11.85 10.99 25.46
N ASP A 206 -12.77 10.04 25.43
CA ASP A 206 -14.22 10.25 25.30
C ASP A 206 -14.99 9.33 26.29
N PRO A 207 -15.44 9.88 27.45
CA PRO A 207 -16.26 9.15 28.41
C PRO A 207 -17.67 8.76 27.94
N GLU A 208 -18.11 9.18 26.74
CA GLU A 208 -19.39 8.79 26.12
C GLU A 208 -19.21 7.81 24.93
N PHE A 209 -17.98 7.30 24.70
CA PHE A 209 -17.67 6.32 23.65
C PHE A 209 -18.39 4.96 23.87
N ASP A 210 -19.29 4.61 22.95
CA ASP A 210 -20.11 3.37 22.95
C ASP A 210 -20.11 2.73 21.54
N VAL A 211 -19.02 2.91 20.78
CA VAL A 211 -18.88 2.34 19.43
C VAL A 211 -18.53 0.85 19.54
N PRO A 212 -19.29 -0.06 18.91
CA PRO A 212 -19.02 -1.50 18.99
C PRO A 212 -17.74 -1.89 18.24
N VAL A 213 -16.99 -2.85 18.79
CA VAL A 213 -15.88 -3.49 18.09
C VAL A 213 -16.39 -4.26 16.87
N ASP A 214 -15.76 -4.02 15.72
CA ASP A 214 -15.93 -4.81 14.50
C ASP A 214 -14.99 -6.02 14.52
N THR A 215 -13.68 -5.74 14.53
CA THR A 215 -12.63 -6.75 14.43
C THR A 215 -11.47 -6.43 15.38
N ALA A 216 -10.96 -7.47 16.05
CA ALA A 216 -9.75 -7.39 16.87
C ALA A 216 -8.70 -8.36 16.31
N LEU A 217 -7.46 -7.89 16.17
CA LEU A 217 -6.35 -8.57 15.52
C LEU A 217 -5.12 -8.53 16.42
N GLU A 218 -4.40 -9.65 16.51
CA GLU A 218 -3.13 -9.77 17.24
C GLU A 218 -1.99 -10.08 16.25
N PRO A 219 -1.45 -9.05 15.56
CA PRO A 219 -0.40 -9.25 14.57
C PRO A 219 0.96 -9.64 15.22
N PRO A 220 1.89 -10.21 14.44
CA PRO A 220 3.27 -10.40 14.87
C PRO A 220 3.87 -9.08 15.37
N SER A 221 4.40 -9.10 16.60
CA SER A 221 4.99 -7.93 17.25
C SER A 221 6.44 -7.70 16.82
N ASP A 222 6.87 -6.44 16.75
CA ASP A 222 8.27 -6.09 16.48
C ASP A 222 9.19 -6.49 17.65
N PRO A 223 10.51 -6.69 17.40
CA PRO A 223 11.45 -7.12 18.43
C PRO A 223 11.46 -6.21 19.66
N GLY A 224 11.24 -6.80 20.84
CA GLY A 224 11.18 -6.09 22.12
C GLY A 224 9.77 -5.76 22.61
N ILE A 225 8.74 -5.91 21.76
CA ILE A 225 7.32 -5.83 22.15
C ILE A 225 6.83 -7.24 22.51
N GLU A 226 6.25 -7.44 23.69
CA GLU A 226 5.74 -8.77 24.08
C GLU A 226 4.39 -9.10 23.43
N ARG A 227 3.55 -8.09 23.14
CA ARG A 227 2.23 -8.25 22.53
C ARG A 227 1.79 -6.98 21.80
N THR A 228 1.14 -7.13 20.64
CA THR A 228 0.52 -6.04 19.87
C THR A 228 -0.92 -6.42 19.56
N VAL A 229 -1.87 -5.54 19.87
CA VAL A 229 -3.30 -5.72 19.55
C VAL A 229 -3.78 -4.50 18.75
N ILE A 230 -4.55 -4.76 17.69
CA ILE A 230 -5.25 -3.75 16.89
C ILE A 230 -6.75 -4.02 16.99
N VAL A 231 -7.56 -2.99 17.25
CA VAL A 231 -9.01 -3.08 17.32
C VAL A 231 -9.64 -2.06 16.37
N ASN A 232 -10.46 -2.53 15.45
CA ASN A 232 -11.31 -1.73 14.57
C ASN A 232 -12.74 -1.69 15.13
N TYR A 233 -13.47 -0.62 14.91
CA TYR A 233 -14.82 -0.42 15.45
C TYR A 233 -15.82 -0.08 14.34
N ASP A 234 -17.06 -0.59 14.44
CA ASP A 234 -18.17 -0.34 13.51
C ASP A 234 -18.77 1.06 13.78
N GLY A 235 -18.05 2.07 13.29
CA GLY A 235 -18.40 3.49 13.42
C GLY A 235 -19.51 3.96 12.45
N PRO A 236 -20.05 5.17 12.65
CA PRO A 236 -20.96 5.79 11.69
C PRO A 236 -20.31 5.95 10.31
N THR A 237 -21.11 5.87 9.24
CA THR A 237 -20.60 5.95 7.87
C THR A 237 -19.86 7.27 7.60
N GLY A 238 -18.55 7.17 7.36
CA GLY A 238 -17.66 8.31 7.14
C GLY A 238 -16.72 8.60 8.31
N GLU A 239 -16.93 7.97 9.47
CA GLU A 239 -16.01 8.01 10.62
C GLU A 239 -15.08 6.78 10.63
N VAL A 240 -13.93 6.92 11.29
CA VAL A 240 -12.90 5.91 11.50
C VAL A 240 -12.53 5.92 12.97
N TYR A 241 -12.76 4.79 13.65
CA TYR A 241 -12.35 4.55 15.02
C TYR A 241 -11.47 3.32 15.10
N GLN A 242 -10.31 3.44 15.76
CA GLN A 242 -9.34 2.36 15.86
C GLN A 242 -8.48 2.50 17.12
N ALA A 243 -7.99 1.38 17.65
CA ALA A 243 -7.00 1.35 18.71
C ALA A 243 -5.82 0.44 18.32
N LEU A 244 -4.60 0.86 18.64
CA LEU A 244 -3.38 0.07 18.63
C LEU A 244 -2.83 0.05 20.06
N ALA A 245 -2.59 -1.12 20.62
CA ALA A 245 -1.95 -1.30 21.93
C ALA A 245 -0.70 -2.17 21.79
N GLN A 246 0.41 -1.75 22.38
CA GLN A 246 1.67 -2.50 22.42
C GLN A 246 2.20 -2.61 23.84
N LEU A 247 2.48 -3.84 24.29
CA LEU A 247 3.06 -4.15 25.59
C LEU A 247 4.59 -4.20 25.50
N HIS A 248 5.26 -3.46 26.39
CA HIS A 248 6.70 -3.46 26.57
C HIS A 248 7.08 -3.41 28.07
N GLU A 249 7.74 -4.44 28.60
CA GLU A 249 8.22 -4.57 30.00
C GLU A 249 7.15 -4.31 31.09
N GLY A 250 5.86 -4.50 30.77
CA GLY A 250 4.74 -4.23 31.69
C GLY A 250 4.17 -2.80 31.60
N VAL A 251 4.51 -2.05 30.55
CA VAL A 251 3.82 -0.82 30.14
C VAL A 251 3.09 -1.09 28.83
N VAL A 252 1.79 -0.81 28.78
CA VAL A 252 1.03 -0.80 27.52
C VAL A 252 0.97 0.62 26.98
N HIS A 253 1.51 0.79 25.78
CA HIS A 253 1.44 1.99 24.98
C HIS A 253 0.20 1.91 24.08
N VAL A 254 -0.70 2.89 24.15
CA VAL A 254 -1.93 2.93 23.35
C VAL A 254 -1.91 4.14 22.43
N LEU A 255 -2.25 3.90 21.17
CA LEU A 255 -2.60 4.92 20.19
C LEU A 255 -4.06 4.72 19.76
N LEU A 256 -4.90 5.73 19.95
CA LEU A 256 -6.29 5.75 19.48
C LEU A 256 -6.43 6.66 18.26
N VAL A 257 -7.32 6.29 17.34
CA VAL A 257 -7.67 7.04 16.13
C VAL A 257 -9.15 7.42 16.19
N ASP A 258 -9.44 8.72 16.15
CA ASP A 258 -10.76 9.32 16.00
C ASP A 258 -10.71 10.24 14.76
N ALA A 259 -11.30 9.83 13.64
CA ALA A 259 -11.10 10.55 12.38
C ALA A 259 -12.22 10.44 11.34
N GLU A 260 -12.44 11.52 10.60
CA GLU A 260 -13.22 11.53 9.36
C GLU A 260 -12.44 10.78 8.25
N LEU A 261 -13.09 9.86 7.55
CA LEU A 261 -12.49 9.04 6.48
C LEU A 261 -11.89 9.90 5.35
N GLU A 262 -12.54 11.01 4.98
CA GLU A 262 -12.02 11.96 4.00
C GLU A 262 -10.74 12.67 4.49
N ALA A 263 -10.64 12.94 5.80
CA ALA A 263 -9.42 13.49 6.40
C ALA A 263 -8.30 12.44 6.43
N VAL A 264 -8.60 11.18 6.78
CA VAL A 264 -7.64 10.06 6.71
C VAL A 264 -7.08 9.89 5.29
N GLN A 265 -7.94 9.92 4.26
CA GLN A 265 -7.51 9.84 2.86
C GLN A 265 -6.61 11.02 2.46
N ARG A 266 -6.98 12.25 2.85
CA ARG A 266 -6.23 13.49 2.59
C ARG A 266 -4.88 13.55 3.29
N ARG A 267 -4.79 13.01 4.51
CA ARG A 267 -3.66 13.16 5.46
C ARG A 267 -2.86 11.87 5.67
N GLY A 268 -3.16 10.79 4.94
CA GLY A 268 -2.62 9.44 5.17
C GLY A 268 -1.09 9.36 5.28
N THR A 269 -0.34 10.18 4.55
CA THR A 269 1.12 10.23 4.72
C THR A 269 1.55 10.88 6.04
N GLN A 270 0.87 11.94 6.49
CA GLN A 270 1.16 12.57 7.77
C GLN A 270 0.81 11.63 8.94
N ILE A 271 -0.27 10.84 8.80
CA ILE A 271 -0.59 9.72 9.71
C ILE A 271 0.56 8.69 9.70
N ASN A 272 1.01 8.23 8.53
CA ASN A 272 2.12 7.27 8.42
C ASN A 272 3.42 7.80 9.06
N ILE A 273 3.72 9.10 8.95
CA ILE A 273 4.86 9.74 9.64
C ILE A 273 4.71 9.60 11.17
N ILE A 274 3.51 9.87 11.72
CA ILE A 274 3.22 9.71 13.17
C ILE A 274 3.43 8.26 13.61
N PHE A 275 2.83 7.29 12.89
CA PHE A 275 2.93 5.87 13.22
C PHE A 275 4.37 5.32 13.09
N SER A 276 5.02 5.51 11.93
CA SER A 276 6.36 4.97 11.66
C SER A 276 7.49 5.69 12.40
N GLY A 277 7.25 6.94 12.84
CA GLY A 277 8.16 7.70 13.69
C GLY A 277 7.89 7.58 15.19
N TYR A 278 6.82 6.92 15.63
CA TYR A 278 6.62 6.60 17.04
C TYR A 278 7.77 5.73 17.56
N ARG A 279 8.31 6.06 18.74
CA ARG A 279 9.36 5.28 19.40
C ARG A 279 9.05 5.13 20.88
N ILE A 280 9.08 3.89 21.36
CA ILE A 280 9.08 3.56 22.79
C ILE A 280 10.53 3.67 23.27
N LEU A 281 10.83 4.62 24.14
CA LEU A 281 12.21 4.99 24.48
C LEU A 281 12.97 3.93 25.32
N ALA A 282 12.27 2.90 25.79
CA ALA A 282 12.86 1.76 26.47
C ALA A 282 13.29 0.63 25.52
N LEU A 283 12.87 0.64 24.25
CA LEU A 283 13.35 -0.31 23.24
C LEU A 283 14.81 -0.01 22.86
N GLU A 284 15.73 -0.93 23.14
CA GLU A 284 17.11 -0.87 22.64
C GLU A 284 17.15 -1.18 21.12
N GLU A 285 16.93 -0.16 20.28
CA GLU A 285 17.28 -0.26 18.86
C GLU A 285 18.81 -0.37 18.68
N PRO A 286 19.31 -1.38 17.94
CA PRO A 286 20.75 -1.58 17.79
C PRO A 286 21.36 -0.54 16.86
N ASP A 287 22.11 0.41 17.42
CA ASP A 287 22.90 1.36 16.64
C ASP A 287 24.02 0.63 15.86
N LEU A 288 23.90 0.62 14.53
CA LEU A 288 24.87 0.04 13.61
C LEU A 288 25.86 1.07 13.03
N VAL A 289 25.79 2.34 13.44
CA VAL A 289 26.66 3.40 12.91
C VAL A 289 28.12 3.15 13.29
N GLY A 290 28.94 2.83 12.29
CA GLY A 290 30.36 2.52 12.47
C GLY A 290 30.64 1.10 12.97
N VAL A 291 29.64 0.21 12.94
CA VAL A 291 29.85 -1.24 13.06
C VAL A 291 30.37 -1.79 11.74
N ASP A 292 31.51 -2.47 11.76
CA ASP A 292 32.05 -3.17 10.58
C ASP A 292 31.07 -4.30 10.17
N PRO A 293 30.63 -4.39 8.90
CA PRO A 293 29.76 -5.47 8.44
C PRO A 293 30.38 -6.85 8.66
N LEU A 294 29.57 -7.81 9.12
CA LEU A 294 30.00 -9.21 9.21
C LEU A 294 30.28 -9.76 7.80
N PRO A 295 31.33 -10.58 7.60
CA PRO A 295 31.55 -11.24 6.32
C PRO A 295 30.34 -12.11 5.97
N VAL A 296 29.73 -11.90 4.79
CA VAL A 296 28.48 -12.61 4.40
C VAL A 296 28.60 -14.13 4.55
N GLY A 297 29.76 -14.70 4.22
CA GLY A 297 30.01 -16.15 4.36
C GLY A 297 30.06 -16.69 5.81
N ASP A 298 30.16 -15.83 6.83
CA ASP A 298 30.10 -16.22 8.24
C ASP A 298 28.65 -16.26 8.78
N VAL A 299 27.69 -15.63 8.07
CA VAL A 299 26.27 -15.52 8.45
C VAL A 299 25.30 -16.15 7.44
N LEU A 300 25.80 -16.66 6.31
CA LEU A 300 24.95 -17.06 5.18
C LEU A 300 23.97 -18.20 5.52
N ASP A 301 24.42 -19.24 6.22
CA ASP A 301 23.56 -20.37 6.63
C ASP A 301 22.38 -19.90 7.50
N GLU A 302 22.58 -18.87 8.33
CA GLU A 302 21.55 -18.27 9.19
C GLU A 302 20.61 -17.37 8.38
N PHE A 303 21.15 -16.61 7.42
CA PHE A 303 20.36 -15.79 6.49
C PHE A 303 19.47 -16.64 5.57
N GLU A 304 19.99 -17.71 4.98
CA GLU A 304 19.22 -18.62 4.12
C GLU A 304 18.10 -19.32 4.91
N ALA A 305 18.38 -19.71 6.16
CA ALA A 305 17.38 -20.25 7.07
C ALA A 305 16.32 -19.20 7.47
N PHE A 306 16.71 -17.95 7.72
CA PHE A 306 15.78 -16.85 8.01
C PHE A 306 14.86 -16.55 6.82
N VAL A 307 15.40 -16.43 5.60
CA VAL A 307 14.61 -16.23 4.37
C VAL A 307 13.62 -17.38 4.18
N THR A 308 14.08 -18.64 4.29
CA THR A 308 13.21 -19.81 4.13
C THR A 308 12.06 -19.83 5.14
N GLN A 309 12.33 -19.56 6.42
CA GLN A 309 11.30 -19.47 7.47
C GLN A 309 10.35 -18.28 7.25
N THR A 310 10.84 -17.17 6.72
CA THR A 310 10.03 -15.96 6.42
C THR A 310 9.06 -16.23 5.26
N LEU A 311 9.53 -16.89 4.20
CA LEU A 311 8.67 -17.30 3.08
C LEU A 311 7.56 -18.25 3.56
N GLU A 312 7.89 -19.24 4.39
CA GLU A 312 6.90 -20.17 4.98
C GLU A 312 5.90 -19.45 5.91
N ALA A 313 6.36 -18.57 6.80
CA ALA A 313 5.51 -17.85 7.76
C ALA A 313 4.55 -16.85 7.12
N PHE A 314 4.93 -16.22 5.99
CA PHE A 314 4.09 -15.25 5.28
C PHE A 314 3.40 -15.83 4.03
N GLY A 315 3.54 -17.14 3.76
CA GLY A 315 2.92 -17.80 2.60
C GLY A 315 3.43 -17.27 1.25
N ILE A 316 4.65 -16.76 1.19
CA ILE A 316 5.23 -16.18 -0.04
C ILE A 316 5.87 -17.32 -0.86
N PRO A 317 5.42 -17.62 -2.09
CA PRO A 317 5.87 -18.80 -2.83
C PRO A 317 7.40 -18.82 -3.11
N GLY A 318 8.01 -17.65 -3.28
CA GLY A 318 9.45 -17.54 -3.48
C GLY A 318 9.95 -16.10 -3.60
N ALA A 319 11.28 -15.94 -3.58
CA ALA A 319 11.98 -14.67 -3.71
C ALA A 319 13.31 -14.84 -4.46
N ALA A 320 13.76 -13.79 -5.15
CA ALA A 320 15.13 -13.65 -5.65
C ALA A 320 15.84 -12.59 -4.80
N ILE A 321 17.06 -12.88 -4.32
CA ILE A 321 17.81 -12.01 -3.40
C ILE A 321 19.25 -11.92 -3.86
N ALA A 322 19.79 -10.70 -3.88
CA ALA A 322 21.22 -10.42 -4.05
C ALA A 322 21.73 -9.52 -2.92
N ILE A 323 22.97 -9.76 -2.49
CA ILE A 323 23.68 -8.93 -1.52
C ILE A 323 24.88 -8.30 -2.23
N VAL A 324 24.94 -6.97 -2.20
CA VAL A 324 26.06 -6.19 -2.74
C VAL A 324 26.87 -5.64 -1.58
N GLN A 325 28.18 -5.91 -1.57
CA GLN A 325 29.13 -5.39 -0.60
C GLN A 325 30.40 -4.94 -1.34
N ASP A 326 30.99 -3.81 -0.95
CA ASP A 326 32.22 -3.26 -1.55
C ASP A 326 32.16 -3.13 -3.09
N HIS A 327 30.95 -2.86 -3.60
CA HIS A 327 30.56 -2.78 -5.02
C HIS A 327 30.59 -4.12 -5.80
N GLU A 328 30.76 -5.26 -5.14
CA GLU A 328 30.68 -6.60 -5.73
C GLU A 328 29.39 -7.33 -5.26
N VAL A 329 28.80 -8.15 -6.15
CA VAL A 329 27.71 -9.06 -5.78
C VAL A 329 28.33 -10.25 -5.05
N VAL A 330 28.29 -10.20 -3.71
CA VAL A 330 28.93 -11.21 -2.84
C VAL A 330 28.04 -12.43 -2.59
N TYR A 331 26.73 -12.29 -2.80
CA TYR A 331 25.77 -13.38 -2.81
C TYR A 331 24.62 -13.06 -3.78
N ALA A 332 24.12 -14.07 -4.48
CA ALA A 332 22.85 -13.99 -5.21
C ALA A 332 22.22 -15.38 -5.31
N SER A 333 20.93 -15.50 -5.01
CA SER A 333 20.20 -16.77 -5.04
C SER A 333 18.70 -16.57 -5.23
N GLY A 334 18.00 -17.66 -5.52
CA GLY A 334 16.55 -17.74 -5.47
C GLY A 334 16.10 -18.75 -4.41
N PHE A 335 14.97 -18.45 -3.78
CA PHE A 335 14.36 -19.23 -2.71
C PHE A 335 12.91 -19.55 -3.09
N GLY A 336 12.46 -20.78 -2.82
CA GLY A 336 11.11 -21.21 -3.18
C GLY A 336 10.88 -21.32 -4.70
N VAL A 337 9.68 -20.98 -5.14
CA VAL A 337 9.16 -21.16 -6.51
C VAL A 337 8.46 -19.90 -7.01
N ARG A 338 8.42 -19.74 -8.33
CA ARG A 338 7.67 -18.68 -9.02
C ARG A 338 6.20 -19.06 -9.07
N GLY A 339 5.45 -18.75 -8.01
CA GLY A 339 4.03 -19.12 -7.89
C GLY A 339 3.80 -20.52 -7.32
N ASP A 340 2.56 -20.95 -7.27
CA ASP A 340 2.12 -22.17 -6.57
C ASP A 340 2.36 -23.43 -7.42
N GLY A 341 3.62 -23.88 -7.39
CA GLY A 341 4.08 -25.06 -8.12
C GLY A 341 4.86 -24.76 -9.41
N GLY A 342 5.12 -23.49 -9.69
CA GLY A 342 5.96 -23.03 -10.80
C GLY A 342 7.44 -23.40 -10.67
N GLU A 343 8.27 -22.86 -11.56
CA GLU A 343 9.71 -23.16 -11.57
C GLU A 343 10.44 -22.61 -10.34
N ALA A 344 11.53 -23.26 -9.93
CA ALA A 344 12.33 -22.83 -8.79
C ALA A 344 12.89 -21.42 -9.02
N MET A 345 12.78 -20.55 -8.01
CA MET A 345 13.34 -19.20 -8.10
C MET A 345 14.86 -19.26 -8.30
N THR A 346 15.39 -18.30 -9.06
CA THR A 346 16.83 -18.10 -9.27
C THR A 346 17.19 -16.64 -9.05
N ALA A 347 18.48 -16.33 -8.95
CA ALA A 347 18.97 -14.95 -8.95
C ALA A 347 18.59 -14.18 -10.24
N ASP A 348 18.38 -14.91 -11.35
CA ASP A 348 18.02 -14.36 -12.66
C ASP A 348 16.49 -14.31 -12.90
N THR A 349 15.64 -14.65 -11.91
CA THR A 349 14.18 -14.68 -12.11
C THR A 349 13.59 -13.26 -12.14
N HIS A 350 13.00 -12.89 -13.28
CA HIS A 350 12.39 -11.58 -13.49
C HIS A 350 11.08 -11.43 -12.68
N MET A 351 11.06 -10.43 -11.78
CA MET A 351 9.91 -10.05 -10.95
C MET A 351 9.41 -8.64 -11.31
N MET A 352 8.13 -8.34 -11.08
CA MET A 352 7.61 -6.97 -11.20
C MET A 352 8.10 -6.12 -10.03
N ILE A 353 9.09 -5.26 -10.26
CA ILE A 353 9.73 -4.45 -9.21
C ILE A 353 8.85 -3.29 -8.67
N GLY A 354 7.66 -3.08 -9.24
CA GLY A 354 6.67 -2.09 -8.79
C GLY A 354 7.23 -0.69 -8.65
N SER A 355 6.98 -0.05 -7.50
CA SER A 355 7.42 1.31 -7.18
C SER A 355 8.92 1.54 -7.29
N THR A 356 9.75 0.49 -7.25
CA THR A 356 11.21 0.57 -7.49
C THR A 356 11.53 1.18 -8.86
N GLY A 357 10.66 1.00 -9.86
CA GLY A 357 10.83 1.63 -11.18
C GLY A 357 10.99 3.15 -11.14
N LYS A 358 10.50 3.82 -10.09
CA LYS A 358 10.65 5.27 -9.90
C LYS A 358 12.10 5.71 -9.71
N THR A 359 12.95 4.91 -9.07
CA THR A 359 14.37 5.26 -8.93
C THR A 359 15.07 5.24 -10.28
N ILE A 360 14.66 4.32 -11.17
CA ILE A 360 15.13 4.24 -12.56
C ILE A 360 14.64 5.45 -13.37
N THR A 361 13.37 5.86 -13.20
CA THR A 361 12.82 7.06 -13.83
C THR A 361 13.52 8.34 -13.37
N THR A 362 13.74 8.50 -12.06
CA THR A 362 14.47 9.65 -11.51
C THR A 362 15.96 9.64 -11.93
N MET A 363 16.56 8.47 -12.11
CA MET A 363 17.92 8.33 -12.66
C MET A 363 17.98 8.78 -14.14
N LEU A 364 16.99 8.41 -14.97
CA LEU A 364 16.87 8.93 -16.34
C LEU A 364 16.75 10.46 -16.33
N MET A 365 15.86 11.02 -15.51
CA MET A 365 15.72 12.47 -15.37
C MET A 365 17.04 13.14 -14.94
N ALA A 366 17.74 12.57 -13.96
CA ALA A 366 19.02 13.09 -13.49
C ALA A 366 20.12 13.06 -14.56
N ALA A 367 20.18 12.00 -15.39
CA ALA A 367 21.10 11.93 -16.52
C ALA A 367 20.85 13.05 -17.54
N MET A 368 19.57 13.36 -17.84
CA MET A 368 19.21 14.44 -18.77
C MET A 368 19.54 15.84 -18.20
N VAL A 369 19.58 15.99 -16.86
CA VAL A 369 20.09 17.19 -16.18
C VAL A 369 21.61 17.28 -16.27
N ASP A 370 22.34 16.20 -16.02
CA ASP A 370 23.81 16.16 -16.16
C ASP A 370 24.28 16.40 -17.62
N GLU A 371 23.47 16.02 -18.62
CA GLU A 371 23.69 16.37 -20.03
C GLU A 371 23.25 17.80 -20.40
N GLY A 372 22.50 18.48 -19.53
CA GLY A 372 22.06 19.87 -19.72
C GLY A 372 20.91 20.05 -20.71
N LEU A 373 20.01 19.07 -20.81
CA LEU A 373 18.79 19.17 -21.63
C LEU A 373 17.70 20.01 -20.92
N PHE A 374 17.63 19.91 -19.60
CA PHE A 374 16.84 20.75 -18.70
C PHE A 374 17.51 20.81 -17.32
N ASP A 375 17.17 21.80 -16.50
CA ASP A 375 17.53 21.87 -15.07
C ASP A 375 16.34 21.44 -14.20
N TRP A 376 16.56 21.08 -12.93
CA TRP A 376 15.50 20.66 -11.99
C TRP A 376 14.42 21.75 -11.74
N ASP A 377 14.79 23.02 -11.91
CA ASP A 377 13.92 24.20 -11.83
C ASP A 377 13.41 24.70 -13.21
N THR A 378 13.61 23.93 -14.28
CA THR A 378 12.98 24.18 -15.58
C THR A 378 11.48 23.89 -15.49
N PRO A 379 10.57 24.79 -15.94
CA PRO A 379 9.14 24.54 -15.98
C PRO A 379 8.79 23.33 -16.85
N VAL A 380 7.87 22.48 -16.39
CA VAL A 380 7.51 21.25 -17.13
C VAL A 380 6.99 21.58 -18.54
N VAL A 381 6.23 22.67 -18.68
CA VAL A 381 5.69 23.16 -19.96
C VAL A 381 6.75 23.62 -20.98
N GLU A 382 8.01 23.85 -20.58
CA GLU A 382 9.11 24.11 -21.53
C GLU A 382 9.65 22.81 -22.16
N VAL A 383 9.53 21.68 -21.46
CA VAL A 383 9.93 20.34 -21.92
C VAL A 383 8.78 19.59 -22.58
N LEU A 384 7.57 19.73 -22.03
CA LEU A 384 6.35 19.05 -22.42
C LEU A 384 5.18 20.06 -22.50
N PRO A 385 4.98 20.74 -23.65
CA PRO A 385 3.97 21.79 -23.80
C PRO A 385 2.51 21.36 -23.56
N GLU A 386 2.24 20.06 -23.63
CA GLU A 386 0.94 19.44 -23.37
C GLU A 386 0.67 19.20 -21.87
N PHE A 387 1.64 19.45 -20.98
CA PHE A 387 1.49 19.26 -19.53
C PHE A 387 0.43 20.19 -18.92
N ALA A 388 -0.53 19.61 -18.20
CA ALA A 388 -1.49 20.35 -17.40
C ALA A 388 -1.92 19.55 -16.16
N VAL A 389 -2.12 20.27 -15.05
CA VAL A 389 -2.84 19.80 -13.85
C VAL A 389 -4.15 20.57 -13.73
N ALA A 390 -5.06 20.16 -12.83
CA ALA A 390 -6.37 20.80 -12.70
C ALA A 390 -6.34 22.31 -12.36
N ASP A 391 -5.24 22.81 -11.78
CA ASP A 391 -4.96 24.24 -11.62
C ASP A 391 -4.07 24.79 -12.77
N PRO A 392 -4.57 25.75 -13.58
CA PRO A 392 -3.78 26.35 -14.66
C PRO A 392 -2.58 27.20 -14.19
N GLU A 393 -2.63 27.83 -13.01
CA GLU A 393 -1.51 28.61 -12.47
C GLU A 393 -0.40 27.68 -11.95
N LEU A 394 -0.73 26.50 -11.41
CA LEU A 394 0.26 25.45 -11.11
C LEU A 394 0.81 24.79 -12.38
N SER A 395 -0.01 24.59 -13.41
CA SER A 395 0.44 24.01 -14.70
C SER A 395 1.59 24.82 -15.33
N GLU A 396 1.49 26.15 -15.30
CA GLU A 396 2.50 27.09 -15.83
C GLU A 396 3.71 27.31 -14.87
N SER A 397 3.69 26.79 -13.64
CA SER A 397 4.71 27.06 -12.61
C SER A 397 5.35 25.84 -11.96
N MET A 398 4.81 24.62 -12.17
CA MET A 398 5.47 23.38 -11.81
C MET A 398 6.76 23.18 -12.62
N VAL A 399 7.81 22.76 -11.93
CA VAL A 399 9.14 22.46 -12.52
C VAL A 399 9.42 20.96 -12.54
N MET A 400 10.44 20.53 -13.27
CA MET A 400 10.78 19.09 -13.43
C MET A 400 10.97 18.35 -12.09
N TRP A 401 11.49 19.02 -11.05
CA TRP A 401 11.54 18.47 -9.69
C TRP A 401 10.15 18.10 -9.12
N ASN A 402 9.09 18.86 -9.46
CA ASN A 402 7.75 18.62 -8.94
C ASN A 402 7.10 17.32 -9.44
N LEU A 403 7.64 16.72 -10.50
CA LEU A 403 7.18 15.44 -11.04
C LEU A 403 7.67 14.24 -10.19
N VAL A 404 8.73 14.42 -9.39
CA VAL A 404 9.36 13.33 -8.59
C VAL A 404 9.45 13.59 -7.09
N CYS A 405 9.36 14.85 -6.62
CA CYS A 405 9.41 15.18 -5.20
C CYS A 405 8.21 14.67 -4.37
N ALA A 406 7.12 14.24 -5.03
CA ALA A 406 5.84 13.91 -4.40
C ALA A 406 5.28 15.06 -3.51
N CYS A 407 5.44 16.32 -3.96
CA CYS A 407 5.26 17.52 -3.13
C CYS A 407 4.32 18.58 -3.73
N SER A 408 3.58 18.26 -4.79
CA SER A 408 2.81 19.22 -5.61
C SER A 408 1.35 19.41 -5.22
N GLY A 409 0.79 18.59 -4.33
CA GLY A 409 -0.65 18.55 -4.05
C GLY A 409 -1.48 17.73 -5.05
N VAL A 410 -0.82 17.10 -6.03
CA VAL A 410 -1.46 16.18 -7.00
C VAL A 410 -1.52 14.76 -6.41
N PRO A 411 -2.71 14.14 -6.31
CA PRO A 411 -2.85 12.79 -5.77
C PRO A 411 -2.38 11.68 -6.72
N ARG A 412 -2.43 10.43 -6.24
CA ARG A 412 -2.44 9.20 -7.06
C ARG A 412 -3.87 8.87 -7.49
N ARG A 413 -4.05 8.29 -8.68
CA ARG A 413 -5.35 7.79 -9.17
C ARG A 413 -5.21 6.41 -9.82
N ASP A 414 -4.82 5.44 -9.01
CA ASP A 414 -4.22 4.20 -9.52
C ASP A 414 -5.21 3.16 -10.07
N LEU A 415 -6.51 3.27 -9.73
CA LEU A 415 -7.51 2.32 -10.24
C LEU A 415 -7.61 2.36 -11.77
N GLU A 416 -7.40 3.52 -12.39
CA GLU A 416 -7.38 3.66 -13.85
C GLU A 416 -6.15 2.97 -14.46
N LEU A 417 -4.98 3.12 -13.84
CA LEU A 417 -3.77 2.40 -14.23
C LEU A 417 -3.90 0.89 -13.98
N MET A 418 -4.67 0.48 -12.98
CA MET A 418 -4.86 -0.94 -12.61
C MET A 418 -5.85 -1.66 -13.54
N PHE A 419 -6.95 -1.00 -13.93
CA PHE A 419 -8.00 -1.60 -14.76
C PHE A 419 -7.86 -1.30 -16.26
N ASN A 420 -7.17 -0.23 -16.65
CA ASN A 420 -7.09 0.23 -18.05
C ASN A 420 -5.65 0.31 -18.59
N ALA A 421 -4.63 -0.27 -17.93
CA ALA A 421 -3.22 -0.20 -18.39
C ALA A 421 -3.01 -0.59 -19.87
N ASP A 422 -3.70 -1.61 -20.35
CA ASP A 422 -3.59 -2.10 -21.73
C ASP A 422 -4.31 -1.19 -22.76
N GLU A 423 -5.13 -0.23 -22.29
CA GLU A 423 -5.85 0.73 -23.13
C GLU A 423 -5.29 2.17 -23.05
N MET A 424 -4.57 2.51 -21.97
CA MET A 424 -4.01 3.85 -21.75
C MET A 424 -2.67 4.06 -22.48
N SER A 425 -2.62 5.12 -23.29
CA SER A 425 -1.37 5.65 -23.84
C SER A 425 -0.63 6.54 -22.83
N ALA A 426 0.61 6.94 -23.16
CA ALA A 426 1.36 7.91 -22.37
C ALA A 426 0.68 9.28 -22.37
N GLU A 427 0.11 9.66 -23.51
CA GLU A 427 -0.78 10.80 -23.69
C GLU A 427 -1.93 10.76 -22.68
N ASP A 428 -2.66 9.63 -22.59
CA ASP A 428 -3.78 9.49 -21.62
C ASP A 428 -3.29 9.63 -20.16
N ILE A 429 -2.11 9.12 -19.82
CA ILE A 429 -1.52 9.26 -18.48
C ILE A 429 -1.25 10.74 -18.16
N VAL A 430 -0.69 11.51 -19.08
CA VAL A 430 -0.40 12.94 -18.87
C VAL A 430 -1.68 13.78 -18.92
N GLU A 431 -2.56 13.59 -19.89
CA GLU A 431 -3.84 14.31 -19.99
C GLU A 431 -4.73 14.03 -18.77
N SER A 432 -4.61 12.86 -18.13
CA SER A 432 -5.38 12.54 -16.92
C SER A 432 -5.13 13.53 -15.78
N LEU A 433 -3.92 14.08 -15.63
CA LEU A 433 -3.53 15.00 -14.56
C LEU A 433 -4.38 16.27 -14.51
N ALA A 434 -4.85 16.75 -15.67
CA ALA A 434 -5.74 17.90 -15.79
C ALA A 434 -7.13 17.67 -15.15
N THR A 435 -7.44 16.43 -14.75
CA THR A 435 -8.71 16.00 -14.15
C THR A 435 -8.59 15.54 -12.69
N PHE A 436 -7.42 15.71 -12.05
CA PHE A 436 -7.18 15.32 -10.66
C PHE A 436 -7.63 16.44 -9.72
N GLU A 437 -8.60 16.18 -8.84
CA GLU A 437 -8.98 17.12 -7.79
C GLU A 437 -7.89 17.17 -6.71
N PHE A 438 -7.49 18.38 -6.32
CA PHE A 438 -6.44 18.61 -5.32
C PHE A 438 -7.06 18.61 -3.92
N PHE A 439 -6.48 17.85 -2.99
CA PHE A 439 -6.99 17.73 -1.61
C PHE A 439 -6.24 18.58 -0.59
N THR A 440 -5.13 19.23 -0.99
CA THR A 440 -4.21 20.02 -0.17
C THR A 440 -3.52 21.08 -1.03
N ASP A 441 -2.98 22.13 -0.42
CA ASP A 441 -2.21 23.17 -1.12
C ASP A 441 -0.87 22.63 -1.66
N PHE A 442 -0.31 23.30 -2.69
CA PHE A 442 1.00 22.98 -3.25
C PHE A 442 2.11 23.10 -2.18
N GLY A 443 2.90 22.04 -1.99
CA GLY A 443 3.94 21.98 -0.96
C GLY A 443 3.46 21.75 0.48
N GLU A 444 2.15 21.60 0.73
CA GLU A 444 1.60 21.41 2.08
C GLU A 444 1.99 20.06 2.69
N VAL A 445 1.92 19.00 1.88
CA VAL A 445 2.13 17.60 2.30
C VAL A 445 2.87 16.80 1.24
N PHE A 446 3.48 15.69 1.66
CA PHE A 446 3.92 14.65 0.75
C PHE A 446 2.69 13.89 0.22
N GLN A 447 2.54 13.81 -1.10
CA GLN A 447 1.53 13.02 -1.81
C GLN A 447 2.20 12.22 -2.92
N TYR A 448 2.24 10.90 -2.72
CA TYR A 448 2.69 9.95 -3.74
C TYR A 448 1.72 9.96 -4.93
N SER A 449 2.25 10.15 -6.14
CA SER A 449 1.51 10.06 -7.40
C SER A 449 2.28 9.18 -8.40
N ASN A 450 1.63 8.21 -9.02
CA ASN A 450 2.24 7.41 -10.08
C ASN A 450 2.31 8.21 -11.39
N GLN A 451 1.24 8.95 -11.70
CA GLN A 451 1.09 9.68 -12.95
C GLN A 451 2.12 10.81 -13.09
N LEU A 452 2.44 11.55 -12.01
CA LEU A 452 3.51 12.55 -12.06
C LEU A 452 4.88 11.96 -12.35
N VAL A 453 5.26 10.85 -11.70
CA VAL A 453 6.58 10.23 -11.95
C VAL A 453 6.64 9.63 -13.36
N GLY A 454 5.56 9.02 -13.84
CA GLY A 454 5.45 8.60 -15.25
C GLY A 454 5.63 9.76 -16.22
N THR A 455 4.96 10.88 -15.95
CA THR A 455 5.09 12.15 -16.71
C THR A 455 6.54 12.66 -16.72
N GLY A 456 7.24 12.61 -15.59
CA GLY A 456 8.66 12.97 -15.50
C GLY A 456 9.56 12.09 -16.37
N GLY A 457 9.27 10.78 -16.42
CA GLY A 457 9.92 9.84 -17.34
C GLY A 457 9.66 10.18 -18.81
N TYR A 458 8.40 10.33 -19.21
CA TYR A 458 8.04 10.66 -20.60
C TYR A 458 8.62 12.01 -21.03
N ALA A 459 8.58 13.03 -20.18
CA ALA A 459 9.17 14.34 -20.45
C ALA A 459 10.70 14.27 -20.62
N ALA A 460 11.40 13.49 -19.79
CA ALA A 460 12.84 13.29 -19.95
C ALA A 460 13.20 12.54 -21.24
N ALA A 461 12.46 11.48 -21.60
CA ALA A 461 12.66 10.77 -22.86
C ALA A 461 12.39 11.67 -24.08
N ALA A 462 11.38 12.54 -24.00
CA ALA A 462 11.07 13.50 -25.06
C ALA A 462 12.14 14.59 -25.21
N ALA A 463 12.72 15.06 -24.10
CA ALA A 463 13.84 16.00 -24.11
C ALA A 463 15.07 15.44 -24.83
N ASP A 464 15.34 14.15 -24.66
CA ASP A 464 16.42 13.39 -25.32
C ASP A 464 16.13 13.07 -26.80
N GLY A 465 14.91 13.34 -27.26
CA GLY A 465 14.50 13.16 -28.67
C GLY A 465 13.86 11.81 -29.00
N ALA A 466 13.42 11.04 -28.00
CA ALA A 466 12.46 9.96 -28.23
C ALA A 466 11.15 10.51 -28.80
N ALA A 467 10.37 9.66 -29.48
CA ALA A 467 8.99 10.03 -29.81
C ALA A 467 8.16 10.19 -28.52
N TRP A 468 7.15 11.06 -28.54
CA TRP A 468 6.23 11.18 -27.41
C TRP A 468 5.59 9.81 -27.11
N GLY A 469 5.56 9.46 -25.82
CA GLY A 469 5.15 8.15 -25.31
C GLY A 469 6.18 7.01 -25.34
N GLU A 470 7.28 7.11 -26.10
CA GLU A 470 8.28 6.04 -26.24
C GLU A 470 9.32 6.04 -25.08
N LEU A 471 8.86 5.93 -23.83
CA LEU A 471 9.72 5.93 -22.64
C LEU A 471 10.80 4.85 -22.65
N TRP A 472 10.53 3.67 -23.24
CA TRP A 472 11.55 2.63 -23.38
C TRP A 472 12.73 3.06 -24.26
N GLN A 473 12.50 3.92 -25.27
CA GLN A 473 13.59 4.46 -26.07
C GLN A 473 14.50 5.34 -25.22
N GLY A 474 13.94 6.23 -24.38
CA GLY A 474 14.73 7.06 -23.46
C GLY A 474 15.58 6.25 -22.48
N TYR A 475 15.04 5.15 -21.93
CA TYR A 475 15.85 4.23 -21.11
C TYR A 475 16.97 3.55 -21.91
N ALA A 476 16.70 3.07 -23.14
CA ALA A 476 17.70 2.43 -23.98
C ALA A 476 18.81 3.41 -24.40
N ASP A 477 18.43 4.58 -24.92
CA ASP A 477 19.35 5.62 -25.40
C ASP A 477 20.19 6.22 -24.26
N SER A 478 19.69 6.21 -23.02
CA SER A 478 20.45 6.59 -21.82
C SER A 478 21.40 5.48 -21.33
N LEU A 479 21.00 4.21 -21.40
CA LEU A 479 21.83 3.06 -20.97
C LEU A 479 22.96 2.68 -21.95
N GLU A 480 22.95 3.19 -23.19
CA GLU A 480 24.00 2.97 -24.19
C GLU A 480 25.14 4.03 -24.18
N ARG A 481 25.13 5.02 -23.26
CA ARG A 481 26.11 6.14 -23.20
C ARG A 481 27.36 5.86 -22.34
#